data_AF-A0A8H7D5C7-F1
#
_entry.id   AF-A0A8H7D5C7-F1
#
_cell.length_a   1.000
_cell.length_b   1.000
_cell.length_c   1.000
_cell.angle_alpha   90.00
_cell.angle_beta   90.00
_cell.angle_gamma   90.00
#
_symmetry.space_group_name_H-M   'P 1'
#
loop_
_entity.id
_entity.type
_entity.pdbx_description
1 polymer ?
#
loop_
_entity_poly.entity_id
_entity_poly.type
_entity_poly.pdbx_seq_one_letter_code
_entity_poly.pdbx_strand_id
1 'polypeptide(L)'
;MNANNDPVHTFLMEAHNICVQAQFILGAVRRVVAVIDDPAITEDIRETLIADVDKLLSPLDDFPANPPPPPGASLPRVHTGLPGRPRYSLDLQRALLLHDLGNSWTDISHAMGVDRKTLYRQFEVAGISTARREFTDITDNALDEIVVEISLSHPFVGSVIVSGHLESRGIHLPRLRVQDSLRRVDEIGVLVRQVRFIASRKKTARY
;
A
#
# COMPACT_ATOMS: atom_id res chain seq x y z
N MET A 1 2.01 -16.59 31.05
CA MET A 1 1.78 -15.37 30.26
C MET A 1 2.58 -15.51 28.98
N ASN A 2 1.96 -15.99 27.91
CA ASN A 2 2.63 -16.25 26.64
C ASN A 2 2.71 -14.95 25.83
N ALA A 3 3.92 -14.52 25.49
CA ALA A 3 4.19 -13.37 24.62
C ALA A 3 3.60 -13.52 23.19
N ASN A 4 3.10 -14.70 22.84
CA ASN A 4 2.55 -15.03 21.51
C ASN A 4 1.10 -14.57 21.25
N ASN A 5 0.44 -13.88 22.19
CA ASN A 5 -0.96 -13.45 22.01
C ASN A 5 -1.14 -11.92 21.95
N ASP A 6 -0.04 -11.16 21.82
CA ASP A 6 -0.14 -9.71 21.61
C ASP A 6 -0.40 -9.42 20.12
N PRO A 7 -1.56 -8.85 19.76
CA PRO A 7 -1.90 -8.53 18.37
C PRO A 7 -0.89 -7.59 17.71
N VAL A 8 -0.16 -6.78 18.48
CA VAL A 8 0.90 -5.90 17.97
C VAL A 8 2.13 -6.70 17.58
N HIS A 9 2.52 -7.72 18.36
CA HIS A 9 3.64 -8.58 18.05
C HIS A 9 3.38 -9.43 16.80
N THR A 10 2.16 -9.97 16.66
CA THR A 10 1.75 -10.71 15.47
C THR A 10 1.73 -9.82 14.22
N PHE A 11 1.21 -8.59 14.33
CA PHE A 11 1.22 -7.62 13.23
C PHE A 11 2.64 -7.22 12.80
N LEU A 12 3.55 -7.01 13.76
CA LEU A 12 4.96 -6.69 13.46
C LEU A 12 5.69 -7.87 12.82
N MET A 13 5.42 -9.11 13.24
CA MET A 13 5.98 -10.31 12.62
C MET A 13 5.45 -10.53 11.19
N GLU A 14 4.16 -10.31 10.97
CA GLU A 14 3.55 -10.38 9.64
C GLU A 14 4.10 -9.29 8.72
N ALA A 15 4.21 -8.05 9.20
CA ALA A 15 4.80 -6.94 8.45
C ALA A 15 6.27 -7.21 8.11
N HIS A 16 7.05 -7.77 9.03
CA HIS A 16 8.44 -8.17 8.79
C HIS A 16 8.52 -9.26 7.72
N ASN A 17 7.70 -10.31 7.81
CA ASN A 17 7.67 -11.37 6.80
C ASN A 17 7.27 -10.84 5.41
N ILE A 18 6.28 -9.95 5.34
CA ILE A 18 5.86 -9.31 4.08
C ILE A 18 7.01 -8.46 3.50
N CYS A 19 7.72 -7.70 4.34
CA CYS A 19 8.85 -6.88 3.93
C CYS A 19 9.99 -7.75 3.35
N VAL A 20 10.36 -8.81 4.06
CA VAL A 20 11.39 -9.78 3.60
C VAL A 20 10.97 -10.45 2.29
N GLN A 21 9.70 -10.81 2.15
CA GLN A 21 9.18 -11.42 0.93
C GLN A 21 9.19 -10.43 -0.25
N ALA A 22 8.85 -9.16 -0.01
CA ALA A 22 8.91 -8.09 -1.00
C ALA A 22 10.35 -7.80 -1.45
N GLN A 23 11.30 -7.75 -0.51
CA GLN A 23 12.74 -7.61 -0.80
C GLN A 23 13.24 -8.75 -1.69
N PHE A 24 12.86 -9.99 -1.38
CA PHE A 24 13.27 -11.15 -2.17
C PHE A 24 12.76 -11.07 -3.61
N ILE A 25 11.49 -10.70 -3.79
CA ILE A 25 10.85 -10.58 -5.11
C ILE A 25 11.49 -9.44 -5.92
N LEU A 26 11.58 -8.24 -5.35
CA LEU A 26 12.16 -7.07 -6.04
C LEU A 26 13.65 -7.27 -6.35
N GLY A 27 14.41 -7.89 -5.44
CA GLY A 27 15.79 -8.27 -5.69
C GLY A 27 15.95 -9.32 -6.80
N ALA A 28 14.99 -10.23 -6.96
CA ALA A 28 14.96 -11.15 -8.08
C ALA A 28 14.66 -10.44 -9.40
N VAL A 29 13.70 -9.50 -9.42
CA VAL A 29 13.39 -8.66 -10.58
C VAL A 29 14.63 -7.86 -11.01
N ARG A 30 15.32 -7.21 -10.07
CA ARG A 30 16.58 -6.49 -10.35
C ARG A 30 17.61 -7.37 -11.04
N ARG A 31 17.83 -8.59 -10.55
CA ARG A 31 18.78 -9.55 -11.15
C ARG A 31 18.36 -10.00 -12.54
N VAL A 32 17.06 -10.23 -12.75
CA VAL A 32 16.52 -10.62 -14.05
C VAL A 32 16.68 -9.49 -15.06
N VAL A 33 16.34 -8.25 -14.71
CA VAL A 33 16.54 -7.07 -15.56
C VAL A 33 18.02 -6.86 -15.90
N ALA A 34 18.94 -7.16 -14.97
CA ALA A 34 20.38 -7.06 -15.20
C ALA A 34 20.94 -8.13 -16.16
N VAL A 35 20.25 -9.27 -16.32
CA VAL A 35 20.75 -10.43 -17.09
C VAL A 35 19.94 -10.68 -18.37
N ILE A 36 18.75 -10.11 -18.49
CA ILE A 36 17.92 -10.25 -19.70
C ILE A 36 18.67 -9.71 -20.92
N ASP A 37 18.88 -10.57 -21.89
CA ASP A 37 19.48 -10.24 -23.18
C ASP A 37 18.36 -10.18 -24.22
N ASP A 38 17.58 -9.09 -24.16
CA ASP A 38 16.47 -8.83 -25.07
C ASP A 38 16.83 -7.65 -25.99
N PRO A 39 16.82 -7.82 -27.32
CA PRO A 39 17.14 -6.75 -28.27
C PRO A 39 16.18 -5.55 -28.22
N ALA A 40 15.00 -5.67 -27.59
CA ALA A 40 14.09 -4.55 -27.34
C ALA A 40 14.48 -3.70 -26.12
N ILE A 41 15.37 -4.20 -25.25
CA ILE A 41 15.82 -3.49 -24.04
C ILE A 41 17.20 -2.91 -24.33
N THR A 42 17.23 -1.62 -24.66
CA THR A 42 18.49 -0.87 -24.80
C THR A 42 19.14 -0.67 -23.43
N GLU A 43 20.47 -0.57 -23.38
CA GLU A 43 21.22 -0.39 -22.12
C GLU A 43 20.74 0.82 -21.28
N ASP A 44 20.31 1.91 -21.92
CA ASP A 44 19.78 3.10 -21.23
C ASP A 44 18.45 2.80 -20.48
N ILE A 45 17.60 1.98 -21.11
CA ILE A 45 16.34 1.50 -20.50
C ILE A 45 16.64 0.54 -19.35
N ARG A 46 17.65 -0.33 -19.52
CA ARG A 46 18.11 -1.26 -18.48
C ARG A 46 18.59 -0.51 -17.24
N GLU A 47 19.46 0.49 -17.42
CA GLU A 47 19.99 1.29 -16.32
C GLU A 47 18.88 2.04 -15.58
N THR A 48 17.92 2.61 -16.33
CA THR A 48 16.77 3.31 -15.74
C THR A 48 15.88 2.37 -14.93
N LEU A 49 15.54 1.19 -15.46
CA LEU A 49 14.76 0.18 -14.75
C LEU A 49 15.46 -0.34 -13.49
N ILE A 50 16.77 -0.58 -13.56
CA ILE A 50 17.55 -0.99 -12.38
C ILE A 50 17.53 0.12 -11.33
N ALA A 51 17.74 1.37 -11.73
CA ALA A 51 17.70 2.51 -10.82
C ALA A 51 16.32 2.68 -10.16
N ASP A 52 15.23 2.48 -10.90
CA ASP A 52 13.87 2.57 -10.35
C ASP A 52 13.53 1.42 -9.41
N VAL A 53 13.98 0.20 -9.72
CA VAL A 53 13.86 -0.94 -8.79
C VAL A 53 14.71 -0.71 -7.53
N ASP A 54 15.91 -0.13 -7.66
CA ASP A 54 16.78 0.21 -6.52
C ASP A 54 16.16 1.30 -5.63
N LYS A 55 15.45 2.29 -6.21
CA LYS A 55 14.66 3.27 -5.44
C LYS A 55 13.51 2.62 -4.65
N LEU A 56 12.96 1.51 -5.12
CA LEU A 56 11.91 0.77 -4.43
C LEU A 56 12.48 -0.19 -3.37
N LEU A 57 13.70 -0.71 -3.57
CA LEU A 57 14.39 -1.58 -2.63
C LEU A 57 14.97 -0.83 -1.43
N SER A 58 15.51 0.39 -1.62
CA SER A 58 16.20 1.12 -0.55
C SER A 58 15.37 1.33 0.72
N PRO A 59 14.06 1.69 0.68
CA PRO A 59 13.27 1.88 1.89
C PRO A 59 12.93 0.56 2.58
N LEU A 60 12.94 -0.56 1.84
CA LEU A 60 12.68 -1.89 2.38
C LEU A 60 13.92 -2.46 3.06
N ASP A 61 15.11 -2.20 2.52
CA ASP A 61 16.40 -2.56 3.12
C ASP A 61 16.67 -1.79 4.41
N ASP A 62 16.22 -0.53 4.48
CA ASP A 62 16.31 0.28 5.69
C ASP A 62 15.34 -0.17 6.80
N PHE A 63 14.24 -0.85 6.47
CA PHE A 63 13.23 -1.28 7.44
C PHE A 63 13.75 -2.25 8.54
N PRO A 64 14.50 -3.32 8.23
CA PRO A 64 15.09 -4.18 9.26
C PRO A 64 16.25 -3.50 10.02
N ALA A 65 16.95 -2.55 9.40
CA ALA A 65 18.04 -1.80 10.05
C ALA A 65 17.51 -0.69 10.98
N ASN A 66 16.38 -0.06 10.61
CA ASN A 66 15.72 1.03 11.31
C ASN A 66 14.20 0.75 11.35
N PRO A 67 13.74 -0.13 12.26
CA PRO A 67 12.31 -0.43 12.35
C PRO A 67 11.53 0.84 12.70
N PRO A 68 10.29 0.99 12.19
CA PRO A 68 9.43 2.10 12.57
C PRO A 68 9.29 2.11 14.09
N PRO A 69 9.28 3.31 14.72
CA PRO A 69 9.24 3.42 16.16
C PRO A 69 8.01 2.67 16.72
N PRO A 70 8.15 2.00 17.87
CA PRO A 70 7.07 1.20 18.43
C PRO A 70 5.83 2.07 18.69
N PRO A 71 4.61 1.48 18.62
CA PRO A 71 3.38 2.19 19.00
C PRO A 71 3.53 2.79 20.41
N GLY A 72 3.48 4.12 20.52
CA GLY A 72 3.67 4.84 21.79
C GLY A 72 5.07 5.44 22.02
N ALA A 73 6.00 5.31 21.06
CA ALA A 73 7.22 6.12 21.08
C ALA A 73 6.88 7.62 21.14
N SER A 74 7.64 8.38 21.94
CA SER A 74 7.38 9.80 22.13
C SER A 74 7.50 10.53 20.78
N LEU A 75 6.36 10.94 20.23
CA LEU A 75 6.32 11.70 18.99
C LEU A 75 7.13 13.01 19.11
N PRO A 76 7.86 13.40 18.04
CA PRO A 76 8.59 14.66 18.02
C PRO A 76 7.64 15.83 18.31
N ARG A 77 8.09 16.77 19.14
CA ARG A 77 7.27 17.90 19.58
C ARG A 77 7.80 19.22 19.03
N VAL A 78 6.91 20.03 18.46
CA VAL A 78 7.21 21.40 18.04
C VAL A 78 7.03 22.33 19.23
N HIS A 79 8.11 23.06 19.57
CA HIS A 79 8.09 24.09 20.59
C HIS A 79 7.75 25.42 19.94
N THR A 80 6.60 25.99 20.29
CA THR A 80 6.09 27.24 19.70
C THR A 80 6.54 28.50 20.46
N GLY A 81 7.34 28.36 21.52
CA GLY A 81 7.76 29.48 22.39
C GLY A 81 6.65 30.06 23.27
N LEU A 82 5.43 29.53 23.20
CA LEU A 82 4.28 29.94 24.00
C LEU A 82 4.13 29.05 25.24
N PRO A 83 3.58 29.59 26.35
CA PRO A 83 3.30 28.78 27.54
C PRO A 83 2.30 27.65 27.23
N GLY A 84 2.61 26.42 27.65
CA GLY A 84 1.75 25.23 27.49
C GLY A 84 2.51 23.97 27.07
N ARG A 85 1.77 22.85 26.93
CA ARG A 85 2.32 21.58 26.46
C ARG A 85 2.73 21.70 24.98
N PRO A 86 3.98 21.35 24.60
CA PRO A 86 4.42 21.38 23.20
C PRO A 86 3.54 20.51 22.30
N ARG A 87 3.31 20.97 21.05
CA ARG A 87 2.44 20.29 20.09
C ARG A 87 3.16 19.11 19.44
N TYR A 88 2.42 18.07 19.07
CA TYR A 88 2.97 16.97 18.27
C TYR A 88 3.29 17.43 16.85
N SER A 89 4.43 17.01 16.31
CA SER A 89 4.76 17.11 14.89
C SER A 89 4.24 15.85 14.19
N LEU A 90 3.19 15.98 13.38
CA LEU A 90 2.63 14.87 12.60
C LEU A 90 2.85 15.12 11.11
N ASP A 91 3.17 14.06 10.38
CA ASP A 91 3.18 14.08 8.93
C ASP A 91 1.74 13.95 8.39
N LEU A 92 1.09 15.10 8.19
CA LEU A 92 -0.30 15.15 7.72
C LEU A 92 -0.45 14.68 6.27
N GLN A 93 0.59 14.79 5.44
CA GLN A 93 0.54 14.30 4.06
C GLN A 93 0.50 12.77 4.03
N ARG A 94 1.32 12.12 4.88
CA ARG A 94 1.23 10.67 5.08
C ARG A 94 -0.11 10.23 5.63
N ALA A 95 -0.73 11.03 6.51
CA ALA A 95 -2.05 10.74 7.05
C ALA A 95 -3.13 10.76 5.96
N LEU A 96 -3.09 11.75 5.06
CA LEU A 96 -3.98 11.81 3.89
C LEU A 96 -3.77 10.63 2.96
N LEU A 97 -2.51 10.32 2.63
CA LEU A 97 -2.19 9.19 1.76
C LEU A 97 -2.73 7.87 2.31
N LEU A 98 -2.56 7.61 3.62
CA LEU A 98 -3.13 6.43 4.25
C LEU A 98 -4.66 6.42 4.22
N HIS A 99 -5.29 7.59 4.38
CA HIS A 99 -6.74 7.72 4.30
C HIS A 99 -7.27 7.47 2.88
N ASP A 100 -6.57 7.97 1.86
CA ASP A 100 -6.89 7.75 0.44
C ASP A 100 -6.69 6.29 0.02
N LEU A 101 -5.74 5.59 0.64
CA LEU A 101 -5.59 4.13 0.53
C LEU A 101 -6.74 3.33 1.20
N GLY A 102 -7.72 4.03 1.79
CA GLY A 102 -8.94 3.44 2.33
C GLY A 102 -8.93 3.15 3.83
N ASN A 103 -7.86 3.53 4.55
CA ASN A 103 -7.78 3.33 6.00
C ASN A 103 -8.69 4.31 6.73
N SER A 104 -9.23 3.89 7.89
CA SER A 104 -10.05 4.78 8.70
C SER A 104 -9.17 5.77 9.47
N TRP A 105 -9.70 6.96 9.78
CA TRP A 105 -9.01 7.91 10.66
C TRP A 105 -8.69 7.33 12.05
N THR A 106 -9.42 6.30 12.49
CA THR A 106 -9.11 5.56 13.72
C THR A 106 -7.80 4.80 13.56
N ASP A 107 -7.67 3.97 12.52
CA ASP A 107 -6.48 3.15 12.30
C ASP A 107 -5.25 4.02 12.04
N ILE A 108 -5.43 5.11 11.29
CA ILE A 108 -4.37 6.09 11.03
C ILE A 108 -3.92 6.75 12.32
N SER A 109 -4.85 7.14 13.20
CA SER A 109 -4.48 7.74 14.49
C SER A 109 -3.66 6.79 15.38
N HIS A 110 -4.04 5.51 15.42
CA HIS A 110 -3.26 4.48 16.10
C HIS A 110 -1.89 4.28 15.47
N ALA A 111 -1.80 4.19 14.13
CA ALA A 111 -0.54 4.06 13.41
C ALA A 111 0.39 5.26 13.61
N MET A 112 -0.19 6.46 13.81
CA MET A 112 0.54 7.69 14.11
C MET A 112 0.81 7.92 15.60
N GLY A 113 0.40 7.00 16.48
CA GLY A 113 0.63 7.12 17.92
C GLY A 113 -0.11 8.28 18.60
N VAL A 114 -1.22 8.75 18.02
CA VAL A 114 -2.04 9.85 18.57
C VAL A 114 -3.49 9.45 18.74
N ASP A 115 -4.19 10.15 19.63
CA ASP A 115 -5.65 10.06 19.67
C ASP A 115 -6.27 10.72 18.42
N ARG A 116 -7.39 10.16 17.95
CA ARG A 116 -8.15 10.67 16.81
C ARG A 116 -8.46 12.16 16.91
N LYS A 117 -8.80 12.67 18.11
CA LYS A 117 -9.05 14.11 18.34
C LYS A 117 -7.81 14.96 18.07
N THR A 118 -6.63 14.44 18.41
CA THR A 118 -5.36 15.14 18.18
C THR A 118 -5.06 15.22 16.68
N LEU A 119 -5.34 14.15 15.94
CA LEU A 119 -5.17 14.12 14.49
C LEU A 119 -6.10 15.14 13.81
N TYR A 120 -7.40 15.15 14.13
CA TYR A 120 -8.34 16.12 13.58
C TYR A 120 -7.96 17.58 13.89
N ARG A 121 -7.55 17.86 15.13
CA ARG A 121 -7.09 19.21 15.50
C ARG A 121 -5.89 19.65 14.68
N GLN A 122 -4.98 18.74 14.35
CA GLN A 122 -3.82 19.08 13.52
C GLN A 122 -4.21 19.37 12.07
N PHE A 123 -5.17 18.62 11.51
CA PHE A 123 -5.74 18.93 10.20
C PHE A 123 -6.43 20.29 10.18
N GLU A 124 -7.24 20.60 11.19
CA GLU A 124 -7.93 21.88 11.34
C GLU A 124 -6.94 23.06 11.42
N VAL A 125 -5.92 22.94 12.27
CA VAL A 125 -4.87 23.98 12.41
C VAL A 125 -4.07 24.15 11.12
N ALA A 126 -3.85 23.07 10.38
CA ALA A 126 -3.16 23.13 9.08
C ALA A 126 -4.07 23.60 7.92
N GLY A 127 -5.38 23.77 8.15
CA GLY A 127 -6.34 24.11 7.10
C GLY A 127 -6.51 23.02 6.03
N ILE A 128 -6.21 21.77 6.37
CA ILE A 128 -6.24 20.64 5.45
C ILE A 128 -7.57 19.88 5.63
N SER A 129 -8.27 19.64 4.51
CA SER A 129 -9.51 18.88 4.52
C SER A 129 -9.27 17.41 4.85
N THR A 130 -10.13 16.84 5.70
CA THR A 130 -10.16 15.39 6.00
C THR A 130 -11.15 14.63 5.12
N ALA A 131 -11.78 15.29 4.15
CA ALA A 131 -12.66 14.65 3.19
C ALA A 131 -11.88 13.64 2.34
N ARG A 132 -12.57 12.60 1.86
CA ARG A 132 -11.98 11.67 0.89
C ARG A 132 -11.81 12.36 -0.45
N ARG A 133 -10.79 11.92 -1.19
CA ARG A 133 -10.64 12.23 -2.61
C ARG A 133 -11.94 11.87 -3.35
N GLU A 134 -12.35 12.75 -4.25
CA GLU A 134 -13.51 12.51 -5.09
C GLU A 134 -13.25 11.36 -6.07
N PHE A 135 -14.28 10.57 -6.34
CA PHE A 135 -14.18 9.52 -7.36
C PHE A 135 -14.12 10.14 -8.75
N THR A 136 -13.29 9.56 -9.60
CA THR A 136 -13.18 9.92 -11.01
C THR A 136 -14.47 9.55 -11.74
N ASP A 137 -15.02 10.51 -12.48
CA ASP A 137 -16.12 10.26 -13.39
C ASP A 137 -15.58 9.61 -14.68
N ILE A 138 -15.92 8.33 -14.87
CA ILE A 138 -15.51 7.51 -16.01
C ILE A 138 -16.62 6.52 -16.32
N THR A 139 -16.82 6.22 -17.61
CA THR A 139 -17.82 5.25 -18.05
C THR A 139 -17.35 3.82 -17.80
N ASP A 140 -18.29 2.88 -17.64
CA ASP A 140 -17.95 1.47 -17.43
C ASP A 140 -17.18 0.89 -18.64
N ASN A 141 -17.52 1.30 -19.86
CA ASN A 141 -16.82 0.84 -21.07
C ASN A 141 -15.35 1.28 -21.09
N ALA A 142 -15.09 2.57 -20.80
CA ALA A 142 -13.72 3.09 -20.76
C ALA A 142 -12.92 2.45 -19.61
N LEU A 143 -13.56 2.19 -18.47
CA LEU A 143 -12.94 1.46 -17.36
C LEU A 143 -12.59 0.03 -17.77
N ASP A 144 -13.50 -0.68 -18.44
CA ASP A 144 -13.31 -2.07 -18.86
C ASP A 144 -12.16 -2.19 -19.87
N GLU A 145 -12.01 -1.25 -20.81
CA GLU A 145 -10.86 -1.20 -21.74
C GLU A 145 -9.51 -1.10 -21.00
N ILE A 146 -9.43 -0.22 -20.00
CA ILE A 146 -8.25 -0.04 -19.16
C ILE A 146 -7.97 -1.31 -18.33
N VAL A 147 -9.02 -1.94 -17.79
CA VAL A 147 -8.90 -3.17 -17.00
C VAL A 147 -8.48 -4.36 -17.87
N VAL A 148 -8.93 -4.43 -19.13
CA VAL A 148 -8.46 -5.42 -20.11
C VAL A 148 -6.96 -5.25 -20.34
N GLU A 149 -6.51 -4.03 -20.60
CA GLU A 149 -5.08 -3.71 -20.81
C GLU A 149 -4.22 -4.14 -19.61
N ILE A 150 -4.68 -3.83 -18.39
CA ILE A 150 -4.00 -4.24 -17.14
C ILE A 150 -4.00 -5.76 -16.99
N SER A 151 -5.10 -6.43 -17.32
CA SER A 151 -5.23 -7.89 -17.19
C SER A 151 -4.41 -8.66 -18.23
N LEU A 152 -4.21 -8.08 -19.42
CA LEU A 152 -3.34 -8.64 -20.46
C LEU A 152 -1.86 -8.51 -20.08
N SER A 153 -1.45 -7.36 -19.54
CA SER A 153 -0.08 -7.14 -19.05
C SER A 153 0.22 -7.93 -17.78
N HIS A 154 -0.80 -8.15 -16.94
CA HIS A 154 -0.67 -8.88 -15.68
C HIS A 154 -1.78 -9.93 -15.58
N PRO A 155 -1.56 -11.17 -16.04
CA PRO A 155 -2.55 -12.22 -15.89
C PRO A 155 -2.82 -12.54 -14.41
N PHE A 156 -4.08 -12.79 -14.06
CA PHE A 156 -4.54 -13.23 -12.73
C PHE A 156 -4.51 -12.19 -11.59
N VAL A 157 -4.21 -10.91 -11.83
CA VAL A 157 -4.30 -9.89 -10.76
C VAL A 157 -5.73 -9.65 -10.28
N GLY A 158 -5.87 -9.49 -8.96
CA GLY A 158 -7.15 -9.18 -8.31
C GLY A 158 -7.43 -7.67 -8.23
N SER A 159 -8.63 -7.33 -7.74
CA SER A 159 -9.11 -5.94 -7.64
C SER A 159 -8.19 -4.99 -6.89
N VAL A 160 -7.41 -5.46 -5.91
CA VAL A 160 -6.45 -4.62 -5.19
C VAL A 160 -5.33 -4.11 -6.10
N ILE A 161 -4.77 -4.99 -6.93
CA ILE A 161 -3.67 -4.62 -7.83
C ILE A 161 -4.20 -3.79 -9.00
N VAL A 162 -5.37 -4.15 -9.53
CA VAL A 162 -6.05 -3.35 -10.56
C VAL A 162 -6.37 -1.95 -10.03
N SER A 163 -6.92 -1.83 -8.81
CA SER A 163 -7.10 -0.53 -8.16
C SER A 163 -5.79 0.24 -8.06
N GLY A 164 -4.68 -0.39 -7.67
CA GLY A 164 -3.37 0.26 -7.63
C GLY A 164 -2.90 0.80 -8.99
N HIS A 165 -3.13 0.05 -10.07
CA HIS A 165 -2.84 0.51 -11.43
C HIS A 165 -3.75 1.67 -11.88
N LEU A 166 -5.02 1.66 -11.47
CA LEU A 166 -5.93 2.77 -11.74
C LEU A 166 -5.50 4.03 -10.96
N GLU A 167 -5.13 3.89 -9.69
CA GLU A 167 -4.61 4.99 -8.88
C GLU A 167 -3.33 5.60 -9.45
N SER A 168 -2.39 4.78 -9.94
CA SER A 168 -1.16 5.29 -10.57
C SER A 168 -1.42 6.07 -11.87
N ARG A 169 -2.55 5.78 -12.53
CA ARG A 169 -3.06 6.52 -13.70
C ARG A 169 -3.95 7.71 -13.29
N GLY A 170 -4.09 7.99 -11.99
CA GLY A 170 -4.90 9.09 -11.46
C GLY A 170 -6.40 8.80 -11.39
N ILE A 171 -6.83 7.57 -11.67
CA ILE A 171 -8.24 7.15 -11.70
C ILE A 171 -8.62 6.58 -10.32
N HIS A 172 -9.38 7.37 -9.54
CA HIS A 172 -9.85 6.97 -8.22
C HIS A 172 -11.29 6.44 -8.32
N LEU A 173 -11.52 5.17 -7.97
CA LEU A 173 -12.84 4.55 -8.12
C LEU A 173 -13.29 3.80 -6.88
N PRO A 174 -14.61 3.67 -6.67
CA PRO A 174 -15.14 2.78 -5.65
C PRO A 174 -14.67 1.34 -5.88
N ARG A 175 -14.29 0.66 -4.79
CA ARG A 175 -13.84 -0.74 -4.84
C ARG A 175 -14.84 -1.67 -5.53
N LEU A 176 -16.13 -1.42 -5.38
CA LEU A 176 -17.19 -2.19 -6.05
C LEU A 176 -17.12 -2.04 -7.57
N ARG A 177 -16.96 -0.82 -8.08
CA ARG A 177 -16.86 -0.57 -9.53
C ARG A 177 -15.67 -1.27 -10.17
N VAL A 178 -14.51 -1.26 -9.49
CA VAL A 178 -13.32 -1.99 -9.96
C VAL A 178 -13.56 -3.50 -9.98
N GLN A 179 -14.26 -4.04 -8.98
CA GLN A 179 -14.62 -5.46 -8.95
C GLN A 179 -15.61 -5.83 -10.04
N ASP A 180 -16.60 -4.99 -10.31
CA ASP A 180 -17.61 -5.24 -11.33
C ASP A 180 -16.99 -5.23 -12.72
N SER A 181 -16.08 -4.28 -12.99
CA SER A 181 -15.28 -4.25 -14.23
C SER A 181 -14.44 -5.52 -14.41
N LEU A 182 -13.70 -5.92 -13.37
CA LEU A 182 -12.93 -7.17 -13.38
C LEU A 182 -13.80 -8.42 -13.62
N ARG A 183 -15.03 -8.45 -13.11
CA ARG A 183 -15.97 -9.57 -13.34
C ARG A 183 -16.45 -9.60 -14.79
N ARG A 184 -16.69 -8.44 -15.42
CA ARG A 184 -17.08 -8.35 -16.83
C ARG A 184 -15.93 -8.74 -17.77
N VAL A 185 -14.70 -8.40 -17.41
CA VAL A 185 -13.51 -8.58 -18.24
C VAL A 185 -12.85 -9.96 -18.08
N ASP A 186 -12.83 -10.52 -16.86
CA ASP A 186 -12.01 -11.68 -16.51
C ASP A 186 -12.80 -12.73 -15.70
N GLU A 187 -13.82 -13.34 -16.33
CA GLU A 187 -14.62 -14.41 -15.70
C GLU A 187 -13.74 -15.60 -15.28
N ILE A 188 -12.76 -15.99 -16.10
CA ILE A 188 -11.87 -17.13 -15.84
C ILE A 188 -10.92 -16.84 -14.67
N GLY A 189 -10.27 -15.68 -14.62
CA GLY A 189 -9.37 -15.33 -13.53
C GLY A 189 -10.11 -15.09 -12.22
N VAL A 190 -11.37 -14.62 -12.24
CA VAL A 190 -12.22 -14.57 -11.03
C VAL A 190 -12.45 -15.98 -10.48
N LEU A 191 -12.78 -16.96 -11.34
CA LEU A 191 -12.99 -18.35 -10.94
C LEU A 191 -11.70 -18.99 -10.39
N VAL A 192 -10.57 -18.82 -11.07
CA VAL A 192 -9.27 -19.36 -10.61
C VAL A 192 -8.87 -18.77 -9.26
N ARG A 193 -9.07 -17.46 -9.04
CA ARG A 193 -8.82 -16.81 -7.75
C ARG A 193 -9.72 -17.37 -6.65
N GLN A 194 -11.00 -17.60 -6.94
CA GLN A 194 -11.94 -18.16 -5.96
C GLN A 194 -11.54 -19.59 -5.55
N VAL A 195 -11.14 -20.43 -6.51
CA VAL A 195 -10.63 -21.79 -6.23
C VAL A 195 -9.35 -21.72 -5.39
N ARG A 196 -8.41 -20.84 -5.73
CA ARG A 196 -7.15 -20.65 -4.99
C ARG A 196 -7.40 -20.18 -3.55
N PHE A 197 -8.34 -19.26 -3.36
CA PHE A 197 -8.73 -18.73 -2.05
C PHE A 197 -9.43 -19.78 -1.18
N ILE A 198 -10.28 -20.63 -1.76
CA ILE A 198 -10.89 -21.77 -1.05
C ILE A 198 -9.81 -22.78 -0.64
N ALA A 199 -8.85 -23.05 -1.52
CA ALA A 199 -7.75 -23.99 -1.24
C ALA A 199 -6.82 -23.48 -0.12
N SER A 200 -6.55 -22.17 -0.05
CA SER A 200 -5.73 -21.58 1.03
C SER A 200 -6.45 -21.57 2.38
N ARG A 201 -7.77 -21.30 2.42
CA ARG A 201 -8.57 -21.41 3.67
C ARG A 201 -8.55 -22.81 4.29
N LYS A 202 -8.53 -23.86 3.47
CA LYS A 202 -8.46 -25.25 3.96
C LYS A 202 -7.10 -25.60 4.61
N LYS A 203 -6.03 -24.86 4.30
CA LYS A 203 -4.73 -25.06 4.94
C LYS A 203 -4.65 -24.42 6.33
N THR A 204 -5.29 -23.27 6.52
CA THR A 204 -5.29 -22.56 7.81
C THR A 204 -6.14 -23.25 8.88
N ALA A 205 -7.17 -24.01 8.49
CA ALA A 205 -8.04 -24.74 9.42
C ALA A 205 -7.50 -26.12 9.90
N ARG A 206 -6.22 -26.44 9.62
CA ARG A 206 -5.58 -27.72 10.03
C ARG A 206 -4.50 -27.55 11.12
N TYR A 207 -4.46 -26.41 11.80
CA TYR A 207 -3.58 -26.18 12.95
C TYR A 207 -4.40 -25.72 14.15
#